data_AF-A0A2M7WI92-F1
#
_entry.id   AF-A0A2M7WI92-F1
#
_cell.length_a   1.000
_cell.length_b   1.000
_cell.length_c   1.000
_cell.angle_alpha   90.00
_cell.angle_beta   90.00
_cell.angle_gamma   90.00
#
_symmetry.space_group_name_H-M   'P 1'
#
loop_
_entity.id
_entity.type
_entity.pdbx_description
1 polymer ?
#
loop_
_entity_poly.entity_id
_entity_poly.type
_entity_poly.pdbx_seq_one_letter_code
_entity_poly.pdbx_strand_id
1 'polypeptide(L)'
;MWVIRYFLVTLVLLLVVGFAIQNSYQRVSVNLLHNIYEDVPLVLVLFEAFVLGIFFWFVLSVAHMLKQHNELSRQKRENRKLLEEIKAIRNMPLQEADEEDKEIGLGSD
;
A
#
# COMPACT_ATOMS: atom_id res chain seq x y z
N MET A 1 9.58 -4.71 12.92
CA MET A 1 10.40 -5.89 12.54
C MET A 1 9.54 -6.84 11.71
N TRP A 2 9.96 -7.18 10.49
CA TRP A 2 9.23 -8.09 9.59
C TRP A 2 8.94 -9.44 10.31
N VAL A 3 9.94 -10.01 10.99
CA VAL A 3 9.85 -11.29 11.71
C VAL A 3 8.72 -11.35 12.75
N ILE A 4 8.59 -10.34 13.62
CA ILE A 4 7.56 -10.31 14.67
C ILE A 4 6.15 -10.33 14.05
N ARG A 5 5.96 -9.63 12.94
CA ARG A 5 4.68 -9.61 12.21
C ARG A 5 4.31 -11.00 11.69
N TYR A 6 5.22 -11.72 11.03
CA TYR A 6 4.92 -13.07 10.54
C TYR A 6 4.75 -14.08 11.67
N PHE A 7 5.50 -13.95 12.76
CA PHE A 7 5.33 -14.79 13.93
C PHE A 7 3.91 -14.63 14.52
N LEU A 8 3.44 -13.39 14.70
CA LEU A 8 2.09 -13.13 15.19
C LEU A 8 1.00 -13.65 14.24
N VAL A 9 1.16 -13.45 12.93
CA VAL A 9 0.22 -13.98 11.93
C VAL A 9 0.16 -15.51 11.99
N THR A 10 1.33 -16.17 12.10
CA THR A 10 1.42 -17.62 12.21
C THR A 10 0.77 -18.13 13.50
N LEU A 11 1.02 -17.45 14.62
CA LEU A 11 0.41 -17.78 15.91
C LEU A 11 -1.11 -17.71 15.85
N VAL A 12 -1.66 -16.63 15.29
CA VAL A 12 -3.10 -16.47 15.08
C VAL A 12 -3.65 -17.59 14.21
N LEU A 13 -2.96 -17.92 13.11
CA LEU A 13 -3.39 -18.99 12.21
C LEU A 13 -3.42 -20.37 12.90
N LEU A 14 -2.41 -20.68 13.72
CA LEU A 14 -2.40 -21.90 14.52
C LEU A 14 -3.54 -21.95 15.54
N LEU A 15 -3.86 -20.81 16.18
CA LEU A 15 -4.99 -20.73 17.11
C LEU A 15 -6.33 -20.98 16.39
N VAL A 16 -6.52 -20.39 15.21
CA VAL A 16 -7.73 -20.58 14.40
C VAL A 16 -7.87 -22.03 13.96
N VAL A 17 -6.78 -22.65 13.47
CA VAL A 17 -6.78 -24.06 13.06
C VAL A 17 -7.03 -24.98 14.25
N GLY A 18 -6.35 -24.75 15.38
CA GLY A 18 -6.55 -25.51 16.61
C GLY A 18 -8.00 -25.44 17.11
N PHE A 19 -8.58 -24.23 17.10
CA PHE A 19 -9.98 -24.02 17.42
C PHE A 19 -10.91 -24.76 16.45
N ALA A 20 -10.65 -24.71 15.14
CA ALA A 20 -11.45 -25.41 14.14
C ALA A 20 -11.44 -26.93 14.34
N ILE A 21 -10.27 -27.51 14.64
CA ILE A 21 -10.14 -28.95 14.91
C ILE A 21 -10.93 -29.34 16.16
N GLN A 22 -10.75 -28.61 17.26
CA GLN A 22 -11.41 -28.90 18.54
C GLN A 22 -12.93 -28.81 18.43
N ASN A 23 -13.45 -27.95 17.56
CA ASN A 23 -14.88 -27.74 17.35
C ASN A 23 -15.40 -28.36 16.05
N SER A 24 -14.68 -29.32 15.47
CA SER A 24 -15.00 -29.91 14.15
C SER A 24 -16.38 -30.58 14.07
N TYR A 25 -16.85 -31.16 15.17
CA TYR A 25 -18.16 -31.80 15.27
C TYR A 25 -19.27 -30.87 15.77
N GLN A 26 -18.92 -29.63 16.14
CA GLN A 26 -19.89 -28.70 16.72
C GLN A 26 -20.85 -28.18 15.64
N ARG A 27 -22.13 -28.18 15.99
CA ARG A 27 -23.24 -27.69 15.16
C ARG A 27 -23.85 -26.46 15.81
N VAL A 28 -24.18 -25.45 14.99
CA VAL A 28 -24.70 -24.17 15.47
C VAL A 28 -25.86 -23.70 14.60
N SER A 29 -26.75 -22.92 15.20
CA SER A 29 -27.77 -22.17 14.47
C SER A 29 -27.25 -20.78 14.13
N VAL A 30 -27.34 -20.38 12.87
CA VAL A 30 -26.85 -19.09 12.37
C VAL A 30 -28.01 -18.29 11.83
N ASN A 31 -28.13 -17.04 12.28
CA ASN A 31 -29.06 -16.07 11.69
C ASN A 31 -28.31 -15.24 10.65
N LEU A 32 -28.70 -15.36 9.39
CA LEU A 32 -28.09 -14.66 8.27
C LEU A 32 -29.18 -13.97 7.45
N LEU A 33 -29.17 -12.63 7.43
CA LEU A 33 -30.08 -11.81 6.62
C LEU A 33 -31.56 -12.17 6.81
N HIS A 34 -32.00 -12.36 8.05
CA HIS A 34 -33.35 -12.78 8.46
C HIS A 34 -33.71 -14.26 8.21
N ASN A 35 -32.79 -15.06 7.68
CA ASN A 35 -32.96 -16.51 7.58
C ASN A 35 -32.21 -17.21 8.72
N ILE A 36 -32.85 -18.20 9.33
CA ILE A 36 -32.23 -19.02 10.37
C ILE A 36 -31.84 -20.36 9.74
N TYR A 37 -30.55 -20.67 9.79
CA TYR A 37 -30.00 -21.95 9.37
C TYR A 37 -29.63 -22.75 10.61
N GLU A 38 -30.31 -23.87 10.81
CA GLU A 38 -30.06 -24.77 11.95
C GLU A 38 -29.09 -25.88 11.57
N ASP A 39 -28.44 -26.47 12.59
CA ASP A 39 -27.53 -27.62 12.47
C ASP A 39 -26.36 -27.42 11.48
N VAL A 40 -25.85 -26.18 11.38
CA VAL A 40 -24.74 -25.86 10.49
C VAL A 40 -23.42 -26.22 11.17
N PRO A 41 -22.47 -26.90 10.50
CA PRO A 41 -21.13 -27.13 11.04
C PRO A 41 -20.43 -25.80 11.38
N LEU A 42 -19.99 -25.64 12.63
CA LEU A 42 -19.33 -24.40 13.07
C LEU A 42 -18.09 -24.09 12.24
N VAL A 43 -17.33 -25.11 11.85
CA VAL A 43 -16.14 -24.96 11.00
C VAL A 43 -16.47 -24.34 9.65
N LEU A 44 -17.63 -24.67 9.06
CA LEU A 44 -18.07 -24.08 7.80
C LEU A 44 -18.36 -22.58 7.97
N VAL A 45 -19.06 -22.21 9.03
CA VAL A 45 -19.34 -20.80 9.36
C VAL A 45 -18.06 -20.01 9.57
N LEU A 46 -17.11 -20.58 10.32
CA LEU A 46 -15.81 -19.98 10.57
C LEU A 46 -15.00 -19.81 9.28
N PHE A 47 -15.03 -20.80 8.39
CA PHE A 47 -14.35 -20.76 7.10
C PHE A 47 -14.91 -19.65 6.21
N GLU A 48 -16.23 -19.57 6.05
CA GLU A 48 -16.88 -18.52 5.26
C GLU A 48 -16.55 -17.12 5.80
N ALA A 49 -16.63 -16.92 7.12
CA ALA A 49 -16.25 -15.67 7.76
C ALA A 49 -14.77 -15.30 7.50
N PHE A 50 -13.88 -16.29 7.56
CA PHE A 50 -12.45 -16.09 7.29
C PHE A 50 -12.18 -15.72 5.83
N VAL A 51 -12.82 -16.41 4.88
CA VAL A 51 -12.71 -16.11 3.44
C VAL A 51 -13.21 -14.71 3.13
N LEU A 52 -14.37 -14.32 3.67
CA LEU A 52 -14.91 -12.96 3.51
C LEU A 52 -13.96 -11.90 4.10
N GLY A 53 -13.38 -12.19 5.26
CA GLY A 53 -12.36 -11.32 5.88
C GLY A 53 -11.14 -11.13 4.99
N ILE A 54 -10.59 -12.21 4.42
CA ILE A 54 -9.47 -12.15 3.48
C ILE A 54 -9.85 -11.37 2.23
N PHE A 55 -11.03 -11.63 1.66
CA PHE A 55 -11.50 -10.95 0.46
C PHE A 55 -11.63 -9.43 0.70
N PHE A 56 -12.24 -9.04 1.81
CA PHE A 56 -12.35 -7.64 2.21
C PHE A 56 -10.98 -6.99 2.42
N TRP A 57 -10.06 -7.66 3.13
CA TRP A 57 -8.70 -7.19 3.31
C TRP A 57 -7.96 -7.02 1.97
N PHE A 58 -8.14 -7.97 1.04
CA PHE A 58 -7.53 -7.93 -0.28
C PHE A 58 -8.02 -6.72 -1.08
N VAL A 59 -9.33 -6.48 -1.14
CA VAL A 59 -9.91 -5.32 -1.83
C VAL A 59 -9.35 -4.00 -1.26
N LEU A 60 -9.30 -3.88 0.07
CA LEU A 60 -8.69 -2.71 0.71
C LEU A 60 -7.20 -2.59 0.37
N SER A 61 -6.46 -3.69 0.40
CA SER A 61 -5.03 -3.70 0.09
C SER A 61 -4.76 -3.24 -1.35
N VAL A 62 -5.55 -3.70 -2.32
CA VAL A 62 -5.44 -3.25 -3.73
C VAL A 62 -5.70 -1.75 -3.84
N ALA A 63 -6.75 -1.22 -3.20
CA ALA A 63 -7.03 0.21 -3.21
C ALA A 63 -5.88 1.04 -2.59
N HIS A 64 -5.31 0.58 -1.47
CA HIS A 64 -4.16 1.23 -0.84
C HIS A 64 -2.92 1.19 -1.73
N MET A 65 -2.64 0.07 -2.36
CA MET A 65 -1.49 -0.10 -3.26
C MET A 65 -1.58 0.87 -4.45
N LEU A 66 -2.76 1.02 -5.06
CA LEU A 66 -2.98 1.98 -6.16
C LEU A 66 -2.77 3.43 -5.69
N LYS A 67 -3.30 3.79 -4.51
CA LYS A 67 -3.08 5.12 -3.92
C LYS A 67 -1.61 5.40 -3.68
N GLN A 68 -0.88 4.45 -3.10
CA GLN A 68 0.56 4.56 -2.85
C GLN A 68 1.36 4.71 -4.15
N HIS A 69 0.98 3.99 -5.21
CA HIS A 69 1.64 4.09 -6.51
C HIS A 69 1.47 5.48 -7.15
N ASN A 70 0.26 6.05 -7.04
CA ASN A 70 -0.03 7.40 -7.52
C ASN A 70 0.74 8.46 -6.73
N GLU A 71 0.80 8.31 -5.40
CA GLU A 71 1.55 9.22 -4.54
C GLU A 71 3.06 9.15 -4.81
N LEU A 72 3.62 7.95 -5.00
CA LEU A 72 5.01 7.77 -5.38
C LEU A 72 5.33 8.43 -6.73
N SER A 73 4.42 8.29 -7.70
CA SER A 73 4.55 8.92 -9.01
C SER A 73 4.51 10.45 -8.94
N ARG A 74 3.62 10.99 -8.11
CA ARG A 74 3.53 12.44 -7.83
C ARG A 74 4.82 12.94 -7.17
N GLN A 75 5.26 12.29 -6.09
CA GLN A 75 6.48 12.65 -5.37
C GLN A 75 7.72 12.64 -6.28
N LYS A 76 7.83 11.64 -7.17
CA LYS A 76 8.93 11.60 -8.16
C LYS A 76 8.91 12.77 -9.14
N ARG A 77 7.72 13.19 -9.60
CA ARG A 77 7.58 14.34 -10.51
C ARG A 77 7.95 15.65 -9.80
N GLU A 78 7.43 15.86 -8.60
CA GLU A 78 7.77 17.03 -7.77
C GLU A 78 9.28 17.09 -7.49
N ASN A 79 9.90 15.96 -7.14
CA ASN A 79 11.33 15.91 -6.90
C ASN A 79 12.16 16.28 -8.15
N ARG A 80 11.79 15.77 -9.34
CA ARG A 80 12.43 16.15 -10.61
C ARG A 80 12.28 17.64 -10.91
N LYS A 81 11.08 18.20 -10.73
CA LYS A 81 10.81 19.62 -10.94
C LYS A 81 11.68 20.49 -10.04
N LEU A 82 11.75 20.17 -8.75
CA LEU A 82 12.60 20.88 -7.79
C LEU A 82 14.08 20.79 -8.14
N LEU A 83 14.55 19.63 -8.62
CA LEU A 83 15.92 19.47 -9.10
C LEU A 83 16.21 20.32 -10.35
N GLU A 84 15.26 20.43 -11.28
CA GLU A 84 15.37 21.29 -12.46
C GLU A 84 15.40 22.77 -12.07
N GLU A 85 14.55 23.20 -11.11
CA GLU A 85 14.55 24.57 -10.58
C GLU A 85 15.91 24.92 -9.94
N ILE A 86 16.46 24.04 -9.10
CA ILE A 86 17.79 24.23 -8.50
C ILE A 86 18.87 24.33 -9.59
N LYS A 87 18.78 23.49 -10.63
CA LYS A 87 19.75 23.50 -11.74
C LYS A 87 19.67 24.79 -12.55
N ALA A 88 18.46 25.27 -12.82
CA ALA A 88 18.24 26.54 -13.52
C ALA A 88 18.83 27.72 -12.72
N ILE A 89 18.56 27.78 -11.41
CA ILE A 89 19.12 28.80 -10.51
C ILE A 89 20.65 28.73 -10.49
N ARG A 90 21.24 27.53 -10.44
CA ARG A 90 22.71 27.37 -10.45
C ARG A 90 23.35 27.78 -11.77
N ASN A 91 22.64 27.62 -12.88
CA ASN A 91 23.18 27.91 -14.21
C ASN A 91 22.95 29.36 -14.65
N MET A 92 22.02 30.09 -14.01
CA MET A 92 21.73 31.49 -14.30
C MET A 92 22.98 32.41 -14.12
N PRO A 93 23.78 32.29 -13.05
CA PRO A 93 25.02 33.06 -12.89
C PRO A 93 26.11 32.75 -13.94
N LEU A 94 26.10 31.55 -14.53
CA LEU A 94 27.05 31.17 -15.58
C LEU A 94 26.63 31.78 -16.93
N GLN A 95 25.32 31.91 -17.18
CA GLN A 95 24.79 32.52 -18.39
C GLN A 95 25.06 34.03 -18.43
N GLU A 96 24.91 34.72 -17.29
CA GLU A 96 25.24 36.14 -17.16
C GLU A 96 26.74 36.41 -17.43
N ALA A 97 27.64 35.54 -16.94
CA ALA A 97 29.08 35.65 -17.22
C ALA A 97 29.42 35.39 -18.70
N ASP A 98 28.79 34.41 -19.34
CA ASP A 98 28.99 34.09 -20.77
C ASP A 98 28.44 35.19 -21.70
N GLU A 99 27.41 35.93 -21.27
CA GLU A 99 26.83 37.07 -22.00
C GLU A 99 27.69 38.33 -21.86
N GLU A 100 28.21 38.63 -20.66
CA GLU A 100 29.16 39.72 -20.44
C GLU A 100 30.45 39.53 -21.27
N ASP A 101 31.03 38.32 -21.30
CA ASP A 101 32.24 38.03 -22.09
C ASP A 101 32.02 38.24 -23.61
N LYS A 102 30.80 38.00 -24.11
CA LYS A 102 30.45 38.24 -25.53
C LYS A 102 30.24 39.71 -25.85
N GLU A 103 29.62 40.48 -24.97
CA GLU A 103 29.49 41.93 -25.16
C GLU A 103 30.85 42.64 -25.12
N ILE A 104 31.76 42.21 -24.23
CA ILE A 104 33.12 42.74 -24.13
C ILE A 104 33.94 42.39 -25.40
N GLY A 105 33.75 41.20 -25.97
CA GLY A 105 34.40 40.79 -27.22
C GLY A 105 33.89 41.52 -28.47
N LEU A 106 32.61 41.85 -28.54
CA LEU A 106 31.99 42.56 -29.68
C LEU A 106 32.26 44.07 -29.70
N GLY A 107 32.70 44.66 -28.59
CA GLY A 107 33.10 46.07 -28.50
C GLY A 107 34.57 46.36 -28.86
N SER A 108 35.32 45.35 -29.34
CA SER A 108 36.78 45.41 -29.52
C SER A 108 37.27 45.39 -30.99
N ASP A 109 36.36 45.52 -31.97
CA ASP A 109 36.67 45.66 -33.40
C ASP A 109 36.38 47.08 -33.93
#